data_AF-A0A373J8Z5-F1
#
_entry.id   AF-A0A373J8Z5-F1
#
_cell.length_a   1.000
_cell.length_b   1.000
_cell.length_c   1.000
_cell.angle_alpha   90.00
_cell.angle_beta   90.00
_cell.angle_gamma   90.00
#
_symmetry.space_group_name_H-M   'P 1'
#
loop_
_entity.id
_entity.type
_entity.pdbx_description
1 polymer ?
#
loop_
_entity_poly.entity_id
_entity_poly.type
_entity_poly.pdbx_seq_one_letter_code
_entity_poly.pdbx_strand_id
1 'polypeptide(L)'
;MALFTVKVNETHVYRLMDWSPFNFKANPSLKLITADYQSVKNDFSNIEELEIYAGENLLATYTEFDTLSASSMFNSEFFEDENRFVDTIEITLVKSNLSERVDKLDKQINQVIDIDNMELEDYRSYILSQVSKSAQEDIYAGDTITLSTGISGSFSYKIEDQLNLTSSLYIIDKLLAMSEDISQIQLPYHSSGQSCQFYSPVDIVTIYFTLFMRSIKIQTYANAINVLIRQANTKEEISECTYGMELPESVQENVNNIVAASMAVMQKLMTGYQLGNKETETEE
;
A
#
# COMPACT_ATOMS: atom_id res chain seq x y z
N MET A 1 -3.54 -27.68 -18.68
CA MET A 1 -3.86 -28.33 -17.39
C MET A 1 -5.36 -28.51 -17.31
N ALA A 2 -5.87 -29.20 -16.28
CA ALA A 2 -7.30 -29.29 -16.08
C ALA A 2 -7.82 -27.98 -15.48
N LEU A 3 -8.87 -27.42 -16.06
CA LEU A 3 -9.50 -26.21 -15.56
C LEU A 3 -10.27 -26.57 -14.28
N PHE A 4 -9.79 -26.07 -13.14
CA PHE A 4 -10.38 -26.37 -11.84
C PHE A 4 -11.56 -25.44 -11.55
N THR A 5 -12.57 -25.97 -10.87
CA THR A 5 -13.69 -25.18 -10.35
C THR A 5 -13.98 -25.54 -8.90
N VAL A 6 -14.43 -24.56 -8.14
CA VAL A 6 -15.04 -24.77 -6.82
C VAL A 6 -16.55 -24.54 -6.93
N LYS A 7 -17.32 -25.43 -6.33
CA LYS A 7 -18.76 -25.31 -6.17
C LYS A 7 -19.08 -25.14 -4.69
N VAL A 8 -19.89 -24.14 -4.36
CA VAL A 8 -20.27 -23.76 -3.00
C VAL A 8 -21.78 -23.99 -2.83
N ASN A 9 -22.15 -24.72 -1.77
CA ASN A 9 -23.55 -24.98 -1.37
C ASN A 9 -24.45 -25.49 -2.50
N GLU A 10 -23.89 -26.31 -3.39
CA GLU A 10 -24.54 -26.82 -4.60
C GLU A 10 -24.98 -25.77 -5.65
N THR A 11 -24.92 -24.47 -5.38
CA THR A 11 -25.54 -23.43 -6.22
C THR A 11 -24.54 -22.51 -6.93
N HIS A 12 -23.39 -22.22 -6.33
CA HIS A 12 -22.45 -21.23 -6.86
C HIS A 12 -21.19 -21.90 -7.38
N VAL A 13 -20.77 -21.60 -8.61
CA VAL A 13 -19.57 -22.20 -9.24
C VAL A 13 -18.60 -21.12 -9.66
N TYR A 14 -17.35 -21.26 -9.21
CA TYR A 14 -16.24 -20.39 -9.59
C TYR A 14 -15.13 -21.18 -10.25
N ARG A 15 -14.50 -20.58 -11.24
CA ARG A 15 -13.26 -21.09 -11.82
C ARG A 15 -12.08 -20.75 -10.92
N LEU A 16 -11.09 -21.62 -10.86
CA LEU A 16 -9.87 -21.43 -10.08
C LEU A 16 -8.69 -21.19 -11.02
N MET A 17 -7.75 -20.34 -10.58
CA MET A 17 -6.46 -20.16 -11.26
C MET A 17 -5.62 -21.44 -11.22
N ASP A 18 -5.60 -22.08 -10.06
CA ASP A 18 -4.95 -23.36 -9.84
C ASP A 18 -5.59 -24.04 -8.63
N TRP A 19 -5.28 -25.32 -8.45
CA TRP A 19 -5.60 -26.02 -7.22
C TRP A 19 -4.68 -27.22 -7.01
N SER A 20 -4.33 -27.45 -5.74
CA SER A 20 -3.56 -28.61 -5.30
C SER A 20 -4.05 -29.03 -3.92
N PRO A 21 -4.33 -30.33 -3.69
CA PRO A 21 -4.77 -30.81 -2.38
C PRO A 21 -3.69 -30.63 -1.31
N PHE A 22 -2.40 -30.64 -1.71
CA PHE A 22 -1.28 -30.43 -0.80
C PHE A 22 -1.24 -28.97 -0.32
N ASN A 23 -1.33 -28.02 -1.25
CA ASN A 23 -1.30 -26.59 -0.92
C ASN A 23 -2.54 -26.20 -0.13
N PHE A 24 -3.71 -26.66 -0.57
CA PHE A 24 -4.99 -26.33 0.05
C PHE A 24 -5.10 -26.86 1.49
N LYS A 25 -4.51 -28.02 1.79
CA LYS A 25 -4.45 -28.55 3.16
C LYS A 25 -3.53 -27.72 4.08
N ALA A 26 -2.43 -27.19 3.54
CA ALA A 26 -1.47 -26.40 4.30
C ALA A 26 -1.94 -24.96 4.52
N ASN A 27 -2.55 -24.39 3.48
CA ASN A 27 -3.15 -23.07 3.49
C ASN A 27 -4.47 -23.14 2.70
N PRO A 28 -5.64 -23.15 3.37
CA PRO A 28 -6.94 -23.33 2.73
C PRO A 28 -7.37 -22.06 1.98
N SER A 29 -6.63 -21.73 0.93
CA SER A 29 -6.88 -20.59 0.06
C SER A 29 -7.26 -21.03 -1.35
N LEU A 30 -8.18 -20.29 -1.97
CA LEU A 30 -8.60 -20.49 -3.35
C LEU A 30 -8.46 -19.17 -4.10
N LYS A 31 -7.89 -19.20 -5.30
CA LYS A 31 -7.82 -18.03 -6.19
C LYS A 31 -8.88 -18.15 -7.27
N LEU A 32 -9.98 -17.43 -7.08
CA LEU A 32 -11.16 -17.45 -7.94
C LEU A 32 -10.97 -16.53 -9.14
N ILE A 33 -11.26 -16.99 -10.35
CA ILE A 33 -11.24 -16.16 -11.56
C ILE A 33 -12.57 -15.41 -11.68
N THR A 34 -12.63 -14.20 -11.13
CA THR A 34 -13.78 -13.30 -11.18
C THR A 34 -13.38 -11.90 -10.70
N ALA A 35 -14.07 -10.87 -11.20
CA ALA A 35 -13.99 -9.50 -10.69
C ALA A 35 -15.15 -9.15 -9.73
N ASP A 36 -16.12 -10.05 -9.55
CA ASP A 36 -17.31 -9.80 -8.74
C ASP A 36 -17.08 -10.10 -7.25
N TYR A 37 -16.48 -9.12 -6.57
CA TYR A 37 -16.15 -9.21 -5.16
C TYR A 37 -17.37 -9.36 -4.24
N GLN A 38 -18.49 -8.73 -4.59
CA GLN A 38 -19.68 -8.77 -3.76
C GLN A 38 -20.34 -10.14 -3.78
N SER A 39 -20.42 -10.78 -4.94
CA SER A 39 -20.93 -12.15 -5.05
C SER A 39 -20.03 -13.13 -4.31
N VAL A 40 -18.70 -13.03 -4.43
CA VAL A 40 -17.78 -13.89 -3.66
C VAL A 40 -17.99 -13.73 -2.16
N LYS A 41 -18.11 -12.49 -1.65
CA LYS A 41 -18.38 -12.27 -0.22
C LYS A 41 -19.69 -12.89 0.25
N ASN A 42 -20.73 -12.81 -0.57
CA ASN A 42 -22.04 -13.34 -0.21
C ASN A 42 -22.02 -14.88 -0.25
N ASP A 43 -21.50 -15.46 -1.32
CA ASP A 43 -21.58 -16.90 -1.59
C ASP A 43 -20.69 -17.70 -0.62
N PHE A 44 -19.58 -17.12 -0.15
CA PHE A 44 -18.67 -17.74 0.82
C PHE A 44 -18.91 -17.30 2.28
N SER A 45 -20.03 -16.61 2.57
CA SER A 45 -20.34 -16.16 3.94
C SER A 45 -20.84 -17.28 4.85
N ASN A 46 -21.56 -18.26 4.30
CA ASN A 46 -22.14 -19.40 5.00
C ASN A 46 -21.97 -20.66 4.16
N ILE A 47 -20.80 -21.28 4.27
CA ILE A 47 -20.44 -22.46 3.51
C ILE A 47 -20.94 -23.70 4.28
N GLU A 48 -21.81 -24.48 3.66
CA GLU A 48 -22.20 -25.80 4.15
C GLU A 48 -21.31 -26.88 3.53
N GLU A 49 -20.96 -26.70 2.25
CA GLU A 49 -20.15 -27.63 1.49
C GLU A 49 -19.37 -26.90 0.37
N LEU A 50 -18.10 -27.30 0.20
CA LEU A 50 -17.28 -26.98 -0.96
C LEU A 50 -16.91 -28.24 -1.71
N GLU A 51 -17.09 -28.22 -3.02
CA GLU A 51 -16.67 -29.30 -3.91
C GLU A 51 -15.67 -28.76 -4.93
N ILE A 52 -14.52 -29.43 -5.07
CA ILE A 52 -13.50 -29.09 -6.06
C ILE A 52 -13.57 -30.05 -7.23
N TYR A 53 -13.60 -29.54 -8.44
CA TYR A 53 -13.67 -30.31 -9.67
C TYR A 53 -12.50 -30.02 -10.60
N ALA A 54 -12.14 -31.00 -11.43
CA ALA A 54 -11.34 -30.83 -12.64
C ALA A 54 -12.16 -31.28 -13.85
N GLY A 55 -12.70 -30.33 -14.61
CA GLY A 55 -13.78 -30.62 -15.55
C GLY A 55 -14.99 -31.21 -14.81
N GLU A 56 -15.49 -32.36 -15.26
CA GLU A 56 -16.64 -33.05 -14.64
C GLU A 56 -16.24 -33.96 -13.45
N ASN A 57 -14.94 -34.11 -13.17
CA ASN A 57 -14.47 -35.02 -12.14
C ASN A 57 -14.42 -34.33 -10.78
N LEU A 58 -15.22 -34.79 -9.81
CA LEU A 58 -15.13 -34.38 -8.41
C LEU A 58 -13.80 -34.89 -7.82
N LEU A 59 -12.99 -33.95 -7.31
CA LEU A 59 -11.68 -34.22 -6.72
C LEU A 59 -11.71 -34.25 -5.20
N ALA A 60 -12.49 -33.37 -4.58
CA ALA A 60 -12.56 -33.25 -3.13
C ALA A 60 -13.86 -32.57 -2.69
N THR A 61 -14.32 -32.93 -1.49
CA THR A 61 -15.43 -32.30 -0.78
C THR A 61 -14.96 -31.86 0.60
N TYR A 62 -15.28 -30.62 0.97
CA TYR A 62 -14.91 -30.02 2.25
C TYR A 62 -16.16 -29.48 2.96
N THR A 63 -16.38 -29.96 4.17
CA THR A 63 -17.44 -29.48 5.09
C THR A 63 -16.85 -28.90 6.37
N GLU A 64 -15.53 -28.72 6.41
CA GLU A 64 -14.80 -28.22 7.57
C GLU A 64 -14.67 -26.70 7.59
N PHE A 65 -14.99 -26.03 6.48
CA PHE A 65 -15.04 -24.58 6.34
C PHE A 65 -16.49 -24.14 6.28
N ASP A 66 -16.82 -23.05 6.96
CA ASP A 66 -18.17 -22.47 6.92
C ASP A 66 -18.18 -20.97 6.60
N THR A 67 -16.99 -20.34 6.50
CA THR A 67 -16.86 -18.95 6.05
C THR A 67 -15.45 -18.63 5.55
N LEU A 68 -15.24 -17.41 5.08
CA LEU A 68 -13.93 -16.86 4.73
C LEU A 68 -13.33 -16.07 5.91
N SER A 69 -12.00 -16.11 6.07
CA SER A 69 -11.24 -15.30 7.04
C SER A 69 -10.55 -14.10 6.40
N ALA A 70 -10.25 -14.16 5.10
CA ALA A 70 -9.62 -13.09 4.35
C ALA A 70 -10.00 -13.17 2.87
N SER A 71 -9.91 -12.03 2.18
CA SER A 71 -10.02 -11.95 0.73
C SER A 71 -9.11 -10.85 0.18
N SER A 72 -8.56 -11.04 -1.02
CA SER A 72 -7.70 -10.07 -1.72
C SER A 72 -7.97 -10.12 -3.21
N MET A 73 -8.00 -8.95 -3.85
CA MET A 73 -8.27 -8.82 -5.29
C MET A 73 -6.97 -8.58 -6.05
N PHE A 74 -6.80 -9.30 -7.15
CA PHE A 74 -5.66 -9.18 -8.05
C PHE A 74 -6.16 -8.97 -9.47
N ASN A 75 -5.71 -7.89 -10.09
CA ASN A 75 -6.14 -7.54 -11.44
C ASN A 75 -5.12 -8.05 -12.46
N SER A 76 -5.59 -8.53 -13.60
CA SER A 76 -4.74 -8.90 -14.74
C SER A 76 -3.64 -9.91 -14.37
N GLU A 77 -3.99 -10.99 -13.69
CA GLU A 77 -3.10 -12.15 -13.54
C GLU A 77 -3.08 -12.98 -14.83
N PHE A 78 -1.90 -13.45 -15.23
CA PHE A 78 -1.77 -14.28 -16.42
C PHE A 78 -2.23 -15.71 -16.13
N PHE A 79 -3.28 -16.16 -16.81
CA PHE A 79 -3.81 -17.52 -16.69
C PHE A 79 -3.30 -18.39 -17.83
N GLU A 80 -2.31 -19.24 -17.54
CA GLU A 80 -1.58 -20.03 -18.53
C GLU A 80 -2.48 -20.95 -19.36
N ASP A 81 -3.49 -21.56 -18.73
CA ASP A 81 -4.38 -22.53 -19.38
C ASP A 81 -5.25 -21.94 -20.50
N GLU A 82 -5.54 -20.64 -20.44
CA GLU A 82 -6.28 -19.93 -21.50
C GLU A 82 -5.43 -18.88 -22.23
N ASN A 83 -4.14 -18.77 -21.89
CA ASN A 83 -3.19 -17.82 -22.47
C ASN A 83 -3.75 -16.38 -22.52
N ARG A 84 -4.34 -15.93 -21.41
CA ARG A 84 -4.94 -14.59 -21.28
C ARG A 84 -4.81 -14.04 -19.87
N PHE A 85 -4.97 -12.73 -19.73
CA PHE A 85 -5.07 -12.08 -18.44
C PHE A 85 -6.49 -12.17 -17.88
N VAL A 86 -6.60 -12.36 -16.57
CA VAL A 86 -7.87 -12.47 -15.84
C VAL A 86 -7.79 -11.71 -14.52
N ASP A 87 -8.93 -11.24 -14.03
CA ASP A 87 -9.04 -10.72 -12.68
C ASP A 87 -9.38 -11.87 -11.72
N THR A 88 -8.81 -11.81 -10.53
CA THR A 88 -8.96 -12.87 -9.53
C THR A 88 -9.21 -12.32 -8.13
N ILE A 89 -9.88 -13.13 -7.33
CA ILE A 89 -10.05 -12.91 -5.90
C ILE A 89 -9.49 -14.13 -5.19
N GLU A 90 -8.43 -13.93 -4.42
CA GLU A 90 -7.93 -14.94 -3.49
C GLU A 90 -8.75 -14.86 -2.19
N ILE A 91 -9.26 -15.99 -1.75
CA ILE A 91 -9.98 -16.14 -0.49
C ILE A 91 -9.24 -17.14 0.40
N THR A 92 -9.30 -16.93 1.71
CA THR A 92 -8.84 -17.90 2.72
C THR A 92 -10.03 -18.39 3.52
N LEU A 93 -10.16 -19.71 3.66
CA LEU A 93 -11.31 -20.39 4.24
C LEU A 93 -11.05 -20.80 5.68
N VAL A 94 -12.10 -20.77 6.50
CA VAL A 94 -12.01 -21.09 7.93
C VAL A 94 -13.32 -21.73 8.42
N LYS A 95 -13.26 -22.39 9.58
CA LYS A 95 -14.44 -22.86 10.32
C LYS A 95 -14.93 -21.78 11.29
N SER A 96 -16.22 -21.68 11.57
CA SER A 96 -16.88 -20.57 12.26
C SER A 96 -16.52 -20.54 13.72
N ASN A 97 -16.15 -21.66 14.31
CA ASN A 97 -15.58 -21.72 15.66
C ASN A 97 -14.14 -21.17 15.73
N LEU A 98 -13.42 -21.18 14.60
CA LEU A 98 -12.17 -20.44 14.39
C LEU A 98 -12.49 -19.00 13.96
N SER A 99 -13.57 -18.74 13.21
CA SER A 99 -14.11 -17.39 13.01
C SER A 99 -14.44 -16.74 14.34
N GLU A 100 -15.07 -17.38 15.32
CA GLU A 100 -15.32 -16.78 16.64
C GLU A 100 -14.04 -16.43 17.41
N ARG A 101 -12.95 -17.18 17.18
CA ARG A 101 -11.63 -16.86 17.75
C ARG A 101 -10.92 -15.77 16.96
N VAL A 102 -11.08 -15.75 15.64
CA VAL A 102 -10.62 -14.69 14.73
C VAL A 102 -11.48 -13.44 14.87
N ASP A 103 -12.74 -13.53 15.28
CA ASP A 103 -13.74 -12.50 15.61
C ASP A 103 -13.53 -12.01 17.04
N LYS A 104 -12.96 -12.83 17.93
CA LYS A 104 -12.41 -12.34 19.21
C LYS A 104 -11.10 -11.60 18.98
N LEU A 105 -10.25 -12.07 18.06
CA LEU A 105 -9.06 -11.36 17.62
C LEU A 105 -9.42 -10.11 16.79
N ASP A 106 -10.47 -10.15 15.99
CA ASP A 106 -11.03 -9.06 15.19
C ASP A 106 -11.99 -8.20 16.01
N LYS A 107 -12.49 -8.61 17.18
CA LYS A 107 -13.05 -7.69 18.18
C LYS A 107 -11.98 -7.06 19.06
N GLN A 108 -10.80 -7.68 19.13
CA GLN A 108 -9.60 -7.04 19.67
C GLN A 108 -8.97 -6.08 18.65
N ILE A 109 -9.22 -6.23 17.34
CA ILE A 109 -8.67 -5.38 16.25
C ILE A 109 -9.71 -4.40 15.67
N ASN A 110 -10.98 -4.79 15.56
CA ASN A 110 -12.19 -4.00 15.24
C ASN A 110 -13.15 -4.03 16.44
N GLN A 111 -12.81 -3.35 17.53
CA GLN A 111 -13.87 -2.85 18.40
C GLN A 111 -14.81 -1.98 17.54
N VAL A 112 -16.13 -2.17 17.64
CA VAL A 112 -17.03 -1.02 17.45
C VAL A 112 -16.63 -0.07 18.56
N ILE A 113 -15.78 0.88 18.23
CA ILE A 113 -15.24 1.87 19.15
C ILE A 113 -16.45 2.69 19.56
N ASP A 114 -16.96 2.41 20.77
CA ASP A 114 -18.00 3.19 21.40
C ASP A 114 -17.36 4.50 21.90
N ILE A 115 -17.12 5.39 20.94
CA ILE A 115 -16.49 6.70 21.12
C ILE A 115 -17.20 7.50 22.23
N ASP A 116 -18.53 7.38 22.26
CA ASP A 116 -19.39 8.13 23.16
C ASP A 116 -19.13 7.74 24.62
N ASN A 117 -18.91 6.45 24.89
CA ASN A 117 -18.67 5.94 26.25
C ASN A 117 -17.19 5.74 26.62
N MET A 118 -16.23 6.09 25.75
CA MET A 118 -14.79 5.99 26.09
C MET A 118 -14.39 6.87 27.28
N GLU A 119 -13.44 6.43 28.09
CA GLU A 119 -12.76 7.34 29.04
C GLU A 119 -11.90 8.35 28.27
N LEU A 120 -11.61 9.51 28.88
CA LEU A 120 -10.91 10.61 28.20
C LEU A 120 -9.58 10.19 27.57
N GLU A 121 -8.79 9.36 28.26
CA GLU A 121 -7.46 8.95 27.79
C GLU A 121 -7.54 7.86 26.71
N ASP A 122 -8.55 7.00 26.76
CA ASP A 122 -8.83 6.03 25.71
C ASP A 122 -9.31 6.75 24.44
N TYR A 123 -10.17 7.75 24.58
CA TYR A 123 -10.60 8.61 23.48
C TYR A 123 -9.43 9.38 22.86
N ARG A 124 -8.53 9.93 23.69
CA ARG A 124 -7.30 10.59 23.22
C ARG A 124 -6.43 9.64 22.42
N SER A 125 -6.18 8.44 22.94
CA SER A 125 -5.38 7.41 22.27
C SER A 125 -6.00 6.99 20.94
N TYR A 126 -7.33 6.87 20.91
CA TYR A 126 -8.07 6.59 19.69
C TYR A 126 -7.87 7.69 18.63
N ILE A 127 -8.08 8.96 18.96
CA ILE A 127 -7.93 10.06 18.00
C ILE A 127 -6.47 10.20 17.51
N LEU A 128 -5.48 10.02 18.39
CA LEU A 128 -4.06 9.96 17.99
C LEU A 128 -3.80 8.84 16.96
N SER A 129 -4.43 7.68 17.13
CA SER A 129 -4.32 6.57 16.18
C SER A 129 -4.95 6.89 14.83
N GLN A 130 -6.10 7.60 14.81
CA GLN A 130 -6.77 7.99 13.57
C GLN A 130 -5.94 9.03 12.80
N VAL A 131 -5.39 10.04 13.47
CA VAL A 131 -4.49 11.01 12.84
C VAL A 131 -3.26 10.32 12.26
N SER A 132 -2.65 9.40 13.01
CA SER A 132 -1.47 8.64 12.56
C SER A 132 -1.78 7.78 11.34
N LYS A 133 -2.93 7.10 11.34
CA LYS A 133 -3.40 6.28 10.21
C LYS A 133 -3.64 7.12 8.96
N SER A 134 -4.38 8.22 9.07
CA SER A 134 -4.65 9.12 7.93
C SER A 134 -3.36 9.73 7.37
N ALA A 135 -2.42 10.13 8.23
CA ALA A 135 -1.12 10.62 7.79
C ALA A 135 -0.30 9.55 7.07
N GLN A 136 -0.33 8.30 7.54
CA GLN A 136 0.35 7.18 6.90
C GLN A 136 -0.25 6.86 5.53
N GLU A 137 -1.58 6.85 5.41
CA GLU A 137 -2.28 6.66 4.15
C GLU A 137 -1.94 7.75 3.12
N ASP A 138 -1.89 9.02 3.55
CA ASP A 138 -1.51 10.16 2.69
C ASP A 138 -0.03 10.11 2.26
N ILE A 139 0.87 9.68 3.16
CA ILE A 139 2.26 9.43 2.80
C ILE A 139 2.33 8.33 1.74
N TYR A 140 1.70 7.17 1.98
CA TYR A 140 1.75 6.03 1.06
C TYR A 140 1.08 6.29 -0.29
N ALA A 141 0.07 7.15 -0.35
CA ALA A 141 -0.51 7.60 -1.61
C ALA A 141 0.55 8.24 -2.54
N GLY A 142 1.59 8.84 -1.96
CA GLY A 142 2.72 9.40 -2.69
C GLY A 142 2.34 10.67 -3.46
N ASP A 143 2.87 10.86 -4.66
CA ASP A 143 2.60 12.06 -5.45
C ASP A 143 2.61 11.82 -6.96
N THR A 144 2.04 12.78 -7.69
CA THR A 144 2.18 12.86 -9.15
C THR A 144 3.30 13.85 -9.49
N ILE A 145 4.33 13.33 -10.13
CA ILE A 145 5.60 14.03 -10.34
C ILE A 145 5.82 14.22 -11.82
N THR A 146 6.00 15.48 -12.24
CA THR A 146 6.41 15.81 -13.61
C THR A 146 7.90 15.57 -13.78
N LEU A 147 8.23 14.67 -14.71
CA LEU A 147 9.59 14.27 -15.01
C LEU A 147 10.27 15.28 -15.93
N SER A 148 11.58 15.13 -16.12
CA SER A 148 12.40 15.97 -17.00
C SER A 148 11.92 15.99 -18.46
N THR A 149 11.26 14.93 -18.90
CA THR A 149 10.63 14.81 -20.22
C THR A 149 9.34 15.65 -20.37
N GLY A 150 8.84 16.22 -19.27
CA GLY A 150 7.55 16.90 -19.20
C GLY A 150 6.35 15.98 -18.98
N ILE A 151 6.56 14.65 -18.94
CA ILE A 151 5.50 13.67 -18.66
C ILE A 151 5.37 13.52 -17.15
N SER A 152 4.13 13.52 -16.64
CA SER A 152 3.85 13.24 -15.23
C SER A 152 3.60 11.75 -15.00
N GLY A 153 4.15 11.20 -13.91
CA GLY A 153 3.89 9.84 -13.42
C GLY A 153 3.44 9.85 -11.97
N SER A 154 2.70 8.82 -11.56
CA SER A 154 2.29 8.62 -10.17
C SER A 154 3.25 7.67 -9.45
N PHE A 155 3.72 8.08 -8.28
CA PHE A 155 4.74 7.37 -7.51
C PHE A 155 4.31 7.25 -6.06
N SER A 156 4.24 6.02 -5.52
CA SER A 156 3.88 5.82 -4.11
C SER A 156 5.07 5.98 -3.16
N TYR A 157 4.79 6.16 -1.86
CA TYR A 157 5.81 6.18 -0.81
C TYR A 157 5.92 4.84 -0.05
N LYS A 158 5.50 3.73 -0.67
CA LYS A 158 5.61 2.42 -0.01
C LYS A 158 7.06 2.02 0.20
N ILE A 159 7.30 1.14 1.18
CA ILE A 159 8.65 0.78 1.63
C ILE A 159 9.46 0.17 0.48
N GLU A 160 8.85 -0.72 -0.30
CA GLU A 160 9.45 -1.33 -1.48
C GLU A 160 9.92 -0.29 -2.52
N ASP A 161 9.11 0.75 -2.75
CA ASP A 161 9.44 1.84 -3.69
C ASP A 161 10.62 2.66 -3.16
N GLN A 162 10.64 2.96 -1.86
CA GLN A 162 11.73 3.72 -1.24
C GLN A 162 13.04 2.93 -1.22
N LEU A 163 13.00 1.61 -1.03
CA LEU A 163 14.18 0.74 -1.14
C LEU A 163 14.76 0.75 -2.57
N ASN A 164 13.89 0.70 -3.58
CA ASN A 164 14.29 0.76 -4.98
C ASN A 164 14.90 2.12 -5.36
N LEU A 165 14.27 3.22 -4.93
CA LEU A 165 14.78 4.58 -5.15
C LEU A 165 16.13 4.79 -4.44
N THR A 166 16.26 4.35 -3.19
CA THR A 166 17.51 4.47 -2.42
C THR A 166 18.64 3.66 -3.05
N SER A 167 18.34 2.46 -3.56
CA SER A 167 19.32 1.64 -4.28
C SER A 167 19.76 2.32 -5.58
N SER A 168 18.82 2.95 -6.30
CA SER A 168 19.11 3.70 -7.52
C SER A 168 19.95 4.95 -7.22
N LEU A 169 19.65 5.68 -6.16
CA LEU A 169 20.47 6.80 -5.68
C LEU A 169 21.89 6.38 -5.30
N TYR A 170 22.04 5.24 -4.61
CA TYR A 170 23.37 4.72 -4.29
C TYR A 170 24.20 4.45 -5.55
N ILE A 171 23.58 3.91 -6.60
CA ILE A 171 24.25 3.69 -7.89
C ILE A 171 24.65 5.03 -8.50
N ILE A 172 23.76 6.03 -8.52
CA ILE A 172 24.04 7.37 -9.04
C ILE A 172 25.22 8.00 -8.28
N ASP A 173 25.21 7.94 -6.94
CA ASP A 173 26.29 8.48 -6.10
C ASP A 173 27.64 7.83 -6.43
N LYS A 174 27.66 6.53 -6.68
CA LYS A 174 28.88 5.81 -7.08
C LYS A 174 29.40 6.24 -8.44
N LEU A 175 28.51 6.42 -9.41
CA LEU A 175 28.87 6.86 -10.75
C LEU A 175 29.42 8.29 -10.74
N LEU A 176 28.77 9.19 -10.00
CA LEU A 176 29.26 10.56 -9.79
C LEU A 176 30.64 10.58 -9.11
N ALA A 177 30.85 9.73 -8.11
CA ALA A 177 32.15 9.61 -7.44
C ALA A 177 33.26 9.05 -8.35
N MET A 178 32.89 8.40 -9.45
CA MET A 178 33.80 7.91 -10.49
C MET A 178 33.99 8.92 -11.63
N SER A 179 33.38 10.12 -11.54
CA SER A 179 33.39 11.14 -12.59
C SER A 179 32.85 10.65 -13.94
N GLU A 180 31.91 9.71 -13.92
CA GLU A 180 31.22 9.23 -15.11
C GLU A 180 30.17 10.24 -15.57
N ASP A 181 30.03 10.41 -16.89
CA ASP A 181 28.90 11.14 -17.47
C ASP A 181 27.63 10.30 -17.31
N ILE A 182 26.80 10.70 -16.35
CA ILE A 182 25.56 10.00 -16.03
C ILE A 182 24.38 10.42 -16.94
N SER A 183 24.57 11.37 -17.87
CA SER A 183 23.50 11.90 -18.71
C SER A 183 22.86 10.85 -19.63
N GLN A 184 23.63 9.84 -20.03
CA GLN A 184 23.19 8.74 -20.90
C GLN A 184 22.74 7.50 -20.11
N ILE A 185 22.87 7.51 -18.78
CA ILE A 185 22.52 6.36 -17.94
C ILE A 185 21.01 6.27 -17.80
N GLN A 186 20.51 5.03 -17.82
CA GLN A 186 19.11 4.70 -17.64
C GLN A 186 19.00 3.68 -16.53
N LEU A 187 18.22 4.00 -15.50
CA LEU A 187 18.02 3.14 -14.34
C LEU A 187 16.61 2.52 -14.42
N PRO A 188 16.50 1.19 -14.31
CA PRO A 188 15.20 0.53 -14.25
C PRO A 188 14.55 0.85 -12.91
N TYR A 189 13.32 1.38 -12.96
CA TYR A 189 12.52 1.61 -11.77
C TYR A 189 11.06 1.19 -12.02
N HIS A 190 10.43 0.66 -10.97
CA HIS A 190 9.05 0.22 -10.98
C HIS A 190 8.21 1.28 -10.28
N SER A 191 7.48 2.08 -11.05
CA SER A 191 6.45 2.94 -10.46
C SER A 191 5.22 2.11 -10.10
N SER A 192 4.54 2.51 -9.03
CA SER A 192 3.48 1.73 -8.41
C SER A 192 2.35 1.44 -9.41
N GLY A 193 2.11 0.16 -9.70
CA GLY A 193 1.07 -0.27 -10.64
C GLY A 193 1.40 -0.07 -12.13
N GLN A 194 2.64 0.27 -12.48
CA GLN A 194 3.10 0.40 -13.86
C GLN A 194 4.15 -0.67 -14.20
N SER A 195 4.32 -0.95 -15.50
CA SER A 195 5.42 -1.78 -15.98
C SER A 195 6.77 -1.14 -15.64
N CYS A 196 7.83 -1.95 -15.52
CA CYS A 196 9.20 -1.45 -15.40
C CYS A 196 9.50 -0.40 -16.49
N GLN A 197 10.01 0.75 -16.10
CA GLN A 197 10.43 1.81 -17.02
C GLN A 197 11.85 2.25 -16.72
N PHE A 198 12.50 2.80 -17.75
CA PHE A 198 13.80 3.44 -17.61
C PHE A 198 13.61 4.91 -17.25
N TYR A 199 14.38 5.36 -16.25
CA TYR A 199 14.40 6.74 -15.80
C TYR A 199 15.82 7.28 -15.85
N SER A 200 15.94 8.57 -16.16
CA SER A 200 17.21 9.26 -16.03
C SER A 200 17.60 9.40 -14.55
N PRO A 201 18.91 9.55 -14.23
CA PRO A 201 19.34 9.88 -12.88
C PRO A 201 18.66 11.12 -12.30
N VAL A 202 18.43 12.14 -13.14
CA VAL A 202 17.72 13.38 -12.74
C VAL A 202 16.28 13.10 -12.34
N ASP A 203 15.61 12.20 -13.04
CA ASP A 203 14.23 11.81 -12.70
C ASP A 203 14.18 11.01 -11.40
N ILE A 204 15.08 10.04 -11.21
CA ILE A 204 15.18 9.26 -9.95
C ILE A 204 15.39 10.18 -8.75
N VAL A 205 16.33 11.12 -8.87
CA VAL A 205 16.61 12.15 -7.86
C VAL A 205 15.33 12.96 -7.63
N THR A 206 14.72 13.52 -8.67
CA THR A 206 13.47 14.31 -8.56
C THR A 206 12.37 13.53 -7.84
N ILE A 207 12.14 12.26 -8.21
CA ILE A 207 11.13 11.39 -7.61
C ILE A 207 11.40 11.23 -6.12
N TYR A 208 12.61 10.78 -5.76
CA TYR A 208 12.98 10.55 -4.37
C TYR A 208 12.87 11.81 -3.52
N PHE A 209 13.45 12.93 -3.95
CA PHE A 209 13.46 14.16 -3.17
C PHE A 209 12.06 14.74 -2.98
N THR A 210 11.21 14.68 -4.02
CA THR A 210 9.82 15.14 -3.95
C THR A 210 9.03 14.32 -2.93
N LEU A 211 9.10 13.00 -3.06
CA LEU A 211 8.43 12.05 -2.19
C LEU A 211 8.90 12.17 -0.73
N PHE A 212 10.22 12.25 -0.53
CA PHE A 212 10.81 12.42 0.79
C PHE A 212 10.33 13.72 1.45
N MET A 213 10.37 14.84 0.73
CA MET A 213 9.92 16.14 1.25
C MET A 213 8.42 16.15 1.54
N ARG A 214 7.60 15.50 0.72
CA ARG A 214 6.19 15.28 1.02
C ARG A 214 6.00 14.53 2.34
N SER A 215 6.76 13.45 2.55
CA SER A 215 6.68 12.67 3.78
C SER A 215 7.06 13.49 5.02
N ILE A 216 8.12 14.31 4.95
CA ILE A 216 8.54 15.19 6.03
C ILE A 216 7.45 16.22 6.35
N LYS A 217 6.83 16.82 5.33
CA LYS A 217 5.73 17.77 5.51
C LYS A 217 4.56 17.12 6.24
N ILE A 218 4.11 15.95 5.80
CA ILE A 218 2.99 15.24 6.41
C ILE A 218 3.30 14.81 7.84
N GLN A 219 4.49 14.24 8.09
CA GLN A 219 4.91 13.84 9.44
C GLN A 219 5.00 15.02 10.40
N THR A 220 5.56 16.15 9.94
CA THR A 220 5.69 17.36 10.76
C THR A 220 4.31 17.93 11.11
N TYR A 221 3.41 17.98 10.12
CA TYR A 221 2.03 18.40 10.30
C TYR A 221 1.25 17.48 11.26
N ALA A 222 1.29 16.17 11.05
CA ALA A 222 0.62 15.20 11.91
C ALA A 222 1.14 15.24 13.35
N ASN A 223 2.46 15.42 13.52
CA ASN A 223 3.05 15.61 14.85
C ASN A 223 2.56 16.88 15.55
N ALA A 224 2.33 17.97 14.79
CA ALA A 224 1.76 19.18 15.34
C ALA A 224 0.33 18.95 15.86
N ILE A 225 -0.52 18.24 15.10
CA ILE A 225 -1.85 17.83 15.56
C ILE A 225 -1.75 16.94 16.80
N ASN A 226 -0.83 15.97 16.82
CA ASN A 226 -0.64 15.09 17.97
C ASN A 226 -0.26 15.85 19.25
N VAL A 227 0.50 16.95 19.14
CA VAL A 227 0.80 17.83 20.27
C VAL A 227 -0.46 18.54 20.76
N LEU A 228 -1.29 19.07 19.86
CA LEU A 228 -2.57 19.71 20.21
C LEU A 228 -3.51 18.72 20.91
N ILE A 229 -3.64 17.50 20.36
CA ILE A 229 -4.44 16.42 20.97
C ILE A 229 -3.94 16.13 22.38
N ARG A 230 -2.63 16.10 22.64
CA ARG A 230 -2.08 15.82 23.99
C ARG A 230 -2.28 16.97 24.98
N GLN A 231 -2.45 18.21 24.51
CA GLN A 231 -2.67 19.39 25.34
C GLN A 231 -4.14 19.63 25.69
N ALA A 232 -5.07 19.07 24.91
CA ALA A 232 -6.50 19.16 25.14
C ALA A 232 -6.93 18.44 26.45
N ASN A 233 -7.87 19.02 27.18
CA ASN A 233 -8.33 18.56 28.49
C ASN A 233 -9.71 17.91 28.45
N THR A 234 -10.46 18.08 27.36
CA THR A 234 -11.81 17.49 27.21
C THR A 234 -11.96 16.72 25.91
N LYS A 235 -13.00 15.87 25.82
CA LYS A 235 -13.32 15.14 24.58
C LYS A 235 -13.70 16.10 23.45
N GLU A 236 -14.36 17.20 23.77
CA GLU A 236 -14.76 18.22 22.80
C GLU A 236 -13.52 18.86 22.17
N GLU A 237 -12.56 19.32 22.97
CA GLU A 237 -11.29 19.89 22.47
C GLU A 237 -10.49 18.88 21.64
N ILE A 238 -10.45 17.60 22.06
CA ILE A 238 -9.80 16.53 21.29
C ILE A 238 -10.53 16.29 19.96
N SER A 239 -11.87 16.35 19.93
CA SER A 239 -12.67 16.09 18.72
C SER A 239 -12.48 17.13 17.63
N GLU A 240 -12.07 18.36 17.98
CA GLU A 240 -11.72 19.41 17.04
C GLU A 240 -10.39 19.14 16.31
N CYS A 241 -9.54 18.29 16.90
CA CYS A 241 -8.25 17.94 16.33
C CYS A 241 -8.37 16.79 15.31
N THR A 242 -8.54 17.14 14.03
CA THR A 242 -8.70 16.17 12.93
C THR A 242 -7.57 16.26 11.91
N TYR A 243 -7.24 15.14 11.26
CA TYR A 243 -6.30 15.17 10.13
C TYR A 243 -6.89 16.01 8.98
N GLY A 244 -6.13 16.99 8.51
CA GLY A 244 -6.61 17.97 7.51
C GLY A 244 -7.14 19.27 8.11
N MET A 245 -7.17 19.41 9.45
CA MET A 245 -7.50 20.68 10.09
C MET A 245 -6.52 21.80 9.75
N GLU A 246 -7.00 23.04 9.78
CA GLU A 246 -6.11 24.22 9.84
C GLU A 246 -5.45 24.27 11.22
N LEU A 247 -4.11 24.41 11.24
CA LEU A 247 -3.37 24.55 12.48
C LEU A 247 -3.48 25.99 13.01
N PRO A 248 -3.44 26.18 14.35
CA PRO A 248 -3.24 27.51 14.92
C PRO A 248 -2.01 28.19 14.32
N GLU A 249 -2.08 29.51 14.09
CA GLU A 249 -1.07 30.27 13.32
C GLU A 249 0.37 30.03 13.80
N SER A 250 0.62 30.11 15.11
CA SER A 250 1.95 29.88 15.69
C SER A 250 2.45 28.44 15.51
N VAL A 251 1.54 27.47 15.49
CA VAL A 251 1.86 26.06 15.26
C VAL A 251 2.16 25.83 13.78
N GLN A 252 1.37 26.42 12.88
CA GLN A 252 1.60 26.37 11.43
C GLN A 252 2.94 27.03 11.06
N GLU A 253 3.29 28.15 11.69
CA GLU A 253 4.58 28.81 11.49
C GLU A 253 5.74 27.89 11.87
N ASN A 254 5.65 27.20 13.01
CA ASN A 254 6.66 26.24 13.41
C ASN A 254 6.79 25.06 12.42
N VAL A 255 5.67 24.53 11.93
CA VAL A 255 5.66 23.49 10.87
C VAL A 255 6.38 24.01 9.61
N ASN A 256 6.04 25.23 9.17
CA ASN A 256 6.65 25.84 7.98
C ASN A 256 8.16 26.01 8.14
N ASN A 257 8.61 26.43 9.32
CA ASN A 257 10.05 26.62 9.61
C ASN A 257 10.82 25.30 9.54
N ILE A 258 10.29 24.21 10.11
CA ILE A 258 10.90 22.88 10.06
C ILE A 258 10.96 22.36 8.61
N VAL A 259 9.87 22.51 7.86
CA VAL A 259 9.81 22.09 6.46
C VAL A 259 10.79 22.90 5.60
N ALA A 260 10.86 24.22 5.80
CA ALA A 260 11.79 25.09 5.06
C ALA A 260 13.26 24.73 5.34
N ALA A 261 13.62 24.45 6.59
CA ALA A 261 14.96 23.99 6.94
C ALA A 261 15.31 22.67 6.25
N SER A 262 14.37 21.72 6.21
CA SER A 262 14.53 20.43 5.52
C SER A 262 14.69 20.61 4.01
N MET A 263 13.86 21.46 3.40
CA MET A 263 13.96 21.81 1.97
C MET A 263 15.31 22.42 1.62
N ALA A 264 15.87 23.29 2.48
CA ALA A 264 17.18 23.90 2.23
C ALA A 264 18.32 22.87 2.20
N VAL A 265 18.25 21.81 3.01
CA VAL A 265 19.20 20.69 2.96
C VAL A 265 19.04 19.91 1.66
N MET A 266 17.78 19.57 1.31
CA MET A 266 17.49 18.80 0.09
C MET A 266 17.87 19.56 -1.18
N GLN A 267 17.64 20.87 -1.25
CA GLN A 267 18.05 21.69 -2.39
C GLN A 267 19.57 21.68 -2.60
N LYS A 268 20.36 21.68 -1.51
CA LYS A 268 21.82 21.57 -1.60
C LYS A 268 22.25 20.21 -2.17
N LEU A 269 21.63 19.13 -1.71
CA LEU A 269 21.89 17.79 -2.23
C LEU A 269 21.51 17.68 -3.72
N MET A 270 20.32 18.14 -4.10
CA MET A 270 19.86 18.16 -5.49
C MET A 270 20.81 18.95 -6.41
N THR A 271 21.35 20.07 -5.94
CA THR A 271 22.33 20.85 -6.71
C THR A 271 23.60 20.04 -6.99
N GLY A 272 24.03 19.20 -6.05
CA GLY A 272 25.16 18.27 -6.25
C GLY A 272 24.92 17.28 -7.40
N TYR A 273 23.71 16.73 -7.51
CA TYR A 273 23.32 15.85 -8.63
C TYR A 273 23.26 16.58 -9.97
N GLN A 274 22.99 17.89 -9.98
CA GLN A 274 22.95 18.70 -11.20
C GLN A 274 24.34 19.17 -11.67
N LEU A 275 25.29 19.37 -10.76
CA LEU A 275 26.67 19.78 -11.08
C LEU A 275 27.47 18.64 -11.72
N GLY A 276 27.24 17.39 -11.33
CA GLY A 276 27.85 16.21 -11.96
C GLY A 276 27.49 16.01 -13.45
N ASN A 277 26.42 16.67 -13.93
CA ASN A 277 26.03 16.68 -15.34
C ASN A 277 26.67 17.82 -16.16
N LYS A 278 27.41 18.75 -15.54
CA LYS A 278 27.94 19.95 -16.21
C LYS A 278 29.46 19.98 -16.40
N GLU A 279 30.22 19.06 -15.82
CA GLU A 279 31.68 19.07 -15.92
C GLU A 279 32.23 18.64 -17.30
N THR A 280 31.38 18.39 -18.30
CA THR A 280 31.76 18.09 -19.69
C THR A 280 31.63 19.26 -20.69
N GLU A 281 31.23 20.47 -20.25
CA GLU A 281 31.04 21.62 -21.17
C GLU A 281 32.23 22.62 -21.25
N THR A 282 33.43 22.26 -20.82
CA THR A 282 34.62 23.09 -21.09
C THR A 282 35.80 22.28 -21.58
N GLU A 283 35.96 22.22 -22.90
CA GLU A 283 37.23 22.33 -23.62
C GLU A 283 36.94 22.48 -25.14
N GLU A 284 36.71 23.72 -25.59
CA GLU A 284 37.01 24.21 -26.95
C GLU A 284 38.03 25.35 -26.86
#